data_AF-Q00YG6-F1
#
_entry.id   AF-Q00YG6-F1
#
_cell.length_a   1.000
_cell.length_b   1.000
_cell.length_c   1.000
_cell.angle_alpha   90.00
_cell.angle_beta   90.00
_cell.angle_gamma   90.00
#
_symmetry.space_group_name_H-M   'P 1'
#
loop_
_entity.id
_entity.type
_entity.pdbx_description
1 polymer ?
#
loop_
_entity_poly.entity_id
_entity_poly.type
_entity_poly.pdbx_seq_one_letter_code
_entity_poly.pdbx_strand_id
1 'polypeptide(L)'
;MPVDKLMMLSGMGTLGYGTQMRFAGKTFSNMYWKEGERNKADTVQANWLGTVLLGTSAIQLCAALDGECSKNQLAGAALSWALTLPEYVNQRDDFHTPMFFANAGMGAAMTAVLVKAWMDKDGSK
;
A
#
# COMPACT_ATOMS: atom_id res chain seq x y z
N MET A 1 -19.77 -4.63 -3.97
CA MET A 1 -18.84 -5.61 -4.57
C MET A 1 -18.44 -6.59 -3.48
N PRO A 2 -18.38 -7.91 -3.74
CA PRO A 2 -17.86 -8.89 -2.77
C PRO A 2 -16.46 -8.51 -2.29
N VAL A 3 -16.16 -8.76 -1.00
CA VAL A 3 -14.88 -8.33 -0.40
C VAL A 3 -13.68 -8.98 -1.09
N ASP A 4 -13.81 -10.22 -1.56
CA ASP A 4 -12.74 -10.93 -2.28
C ASP A 4 -12.38 -10.25 -3.60
N LYS A 5 -13.37 -9.73 -4.32
CA LYS A 5 -13.12 -8.96 -5.55
C LYS A 5 -12.45 -7.61 -5.25
N LEU A 6 -12.80 -6.99 -4.13
CA LEU A 6 -12.11 -5.78 -3.66
C LEU A 6 -10.67 -6.09 -3.24
N MET A 7 -10.45 -7.20 -2.56
CA MET A 7 -9.13 -7.68 -2.13
C MET A 7 -8.25 -8.05 -3.33
N MET A 8 -8.82 -8.65 -4.38
CA MET A 8 -8.11 -8.92 -5.64
C MET A 8 -7.64 -7.62 -6.31
N LEU A 9 -8.56 -6.67 -6.51
CA LEU A 9 -8.24 -5.37 -7.13
C LEU A 9 -7.23 -4.59 -6.28
N SER A 10 -7.42 -4.60 -4.96
CA SER A 10 -6.53 -3.98 -3.99
C SER A 10 -5.14 -4.60 -4.00
N GLY A 11 -5.05 -5.94 -4.02
CA GLY A 11 -3.79 -6.68 -4.11
C GLY A 11 -3.04 -6.40 -5.40
N MET A 12 -3.73 -6.37 -6.54
CA MET A 12 -3.12 -6.00 -7.83
C MET A 12 -2.62 -4.55 -7.84
N GLY A 13 -3.36 -3.62 -7.24
CA GLY A 13 -2.95 -2.22 -7.09
C GLY A 13 -1.71 -2.07 -6.21
N THR A 14 -1.71 -2.70 -5.04
CA THR A 14 -0.57 -2.72 -4.11
C THR A 14 0.65 -3.39 -4.75
N LEU A 15 0.46 -4.49 -5.50
CA LEU A 15 1.53 -5.18 -6.21
C LEU A 15 2.18 -4.24 -7.22
N GLY A 16 1.37 -3.59 -8.07
CA GLY A 16 1.86 -2.63 -9.05
C GLY A 16 2.66 -1.50 -8.39
N TYR A 17 2.15 -0.92 -7.31
CA TYR A 17 2.85 0.13 -6.58
C TYR A 17 4.14 -0.37 -5.92
N GLY A 18 4.11 -1.56 -5.31
CA GLY A 18 5.28 -2.21 -4.73
C GLY A 18 6.38 -2.46 -5.76
N THR A 19 6.03 -2.95 -6.95
CA THR A 19 6.96 -3.13 -8.07
C THR A 19 7.57 -1.80 -8.52
N GLN A 20 6.75 -0.75 -8.65
CA GLN A 20 7.23 0.59 -9.01
C GLN A 20 8.27 1.11 -8.01
N MET A 21 7.94 1.06 -6.71
CA MET A 21 8.82 1.56 -5.65
C MET A 21 10.08 0.70 -5.48
N ARG A 22 9.98 -0.62 -5.68
CA ARG A 22 11.09 -1.56 -5.47
C ARG A 22 12.08 -1.60 -6.63
N PHE A 23 11.60 -1.59 -7.87
CA PHE A 23 12.44 -1.86 -9.04
C PHE A 23 12.61 -0.64 -9.96
N ALA A 24 11.72 0.34 -9.86
CA ALA A 24 11.72 1.54 -10.70
C ALA A 24 11.63 2.83 -9.89
N GLY A 25 12.05 2.81 -8.62
CA GLY A 25 11.88 3.91 -7.67
C GLY A 25 12.39 5.24 -8.21
N LYS A 26 13.53 5.26 -8.91
CA LYS A 26 14.10 6.46 -9.55
C LYS A 26 13.22 7.06 -10.65
N THR A 27 12.60 6.21 -11.46
CA THR A 27 11.70 6.65 -12.53
C THR A 27 10.42 7.25 -11.95
N PHE A 28 9.86 6.60 -10.93
CA PHE A 28 8.58 7.02 -10.36
C PHE A 28 8.71 8.12 -9.28
N SER A 29 9.85 8.25 -8.58
CA SER A 29 10.05 9.33 -7.59
C SER A 29 9.88 10.71 -8.20
N ASN A 30 10.39 10.95 -9.41
CA ASN A 30 10.22 12.23 -10.10
C ASN A 30 8.74 12.52 -10.45
N MET A 31 7.89 11.49 -10.52
CA MET A 31 6.45 11.69 -10.67
C MET A 31 5.80 12.09 -9.35
N TYR A 32 6.24 11.49 -8.22
CA TYR A 32 5.64 11.70 -6.91
C TYR A 32 6.11 12.99 -6.22
N TRP A 33 7.40 13.30 -6.27
CA TRP A 33 8.03 14.35 -5.47
C TRP A 33 8.51 15.52 -6.32
N LYS A 34 8.45 16.72 -5.73
CA LYS A 34 9.10 17.92 -6.27
C LYS A 34 10.62 17.75 -6.22
N GLU A 35 11.36 18.53 -7.02
CA GLU A 35 12.83 18.52 -7.00
C GLU A 35 13.39 18.73 -5.59
N GLY A 36 14.30 17.84 -5.17
CA GLY A 36 14.92 17.85 -3.85
C GLY A 36 15.62 16.52 -3.51
N GLU A 37 16.12 16.39 -2.27
CA GLU A 37 16.80 15.17 -1.79
C GLU A 37 15.93 13.90 -1.92
N ARG A 38 14.61 14.03 -1.92
CA ARG A 38 13.66 12.92 -2.08
C ARG A 38 13.48 12.43 -3.51
N ASN A 39 13.90 13.23 -4.50
CA ASN A 39 14.06 12.74 -5.88
C ASN A 39 15.31 11.87 -6.06
N LYS A 40 16.19 11.78 -5.05
CA LYS A 40 17.30 10.82 -5.04
C LYS A 40 16.79 9.47 -4.53
N ALA A 41 16.07 8.77 -5.39
CA ALA A 41 15.23 7.62 -5.04
C ALA A 41 15.97 6.31 -4.67
N ASP A 42 17.29 6.28 -4.65
CA ASP A 42 18.08 5.09 -4.28
C ASP A 42 18.33 5.06 -2.76
N THR A 43 17.26 5.24 -1.97
CA THR A 43 17.36 5.12 -0.52
C THR A 43 16.98 3.71 -0.07
N VAL A 44 17.65 3.23 0.99
CA VAL A 44 17.27 1.98 1.67
C VAL A 44 15.78 2.02 2.07
N GLN A 45 15.26 3.20 2.39
CA GLN A 45 13.86 3.42 2.78
C GLN A 45 12.87 3.15 1.64
N ALA A 46 13.14 3.63 0.41
CA ALA A 46 12.28 3.35 -0.74
C ALA A 46 12.25 1.85 -1.09
N ASN A 47 13.41 1.21 -1.03
CA ASN A 47 13.56 -0.23 -1.24
C ASN A 47 12.82 -1.08 -0.18
N TRP A 48 12.91 -0.65 1.08
CA TRP A 48 12.19 -1.28 2.18
C TRP A 48 10.67 -1.12 2.01
N LEU A 49 10.19 0.09 1.70
CA LEU A 49 8.78 0.35 1.44
C LEU A 49 8.25 -0.51 0.28
N GLY A 50 8.97 -0.57 -0.84
CA GLY A 50 8.60 -1.43 -1.97
C GLY A 50 8.46 -2.90 -1.56
N THR A 51 9.36 -3.39 -0.71
CA THR A 51 9.31 -4.78 -0.20
C THR A 51 8.10 -5.00 0.70
N VAL A 52 7.79 -4.05 1.60
CA VAL A 52 6.60 -4.11 2.46
C VAL A 52 5.32 -4.15 1.60
N LEU A 53 5.22 -3.29 0.59
CA LEU A 53 4.07 -3.25 -0.32
C LEU A 53 3.90 -4.59 -1.06
N LEU A 54 4.98 -5.19 -1.56
CA LEU A 54 4.91 -6.51 -2.18
C LEU A 54 4.38 -7.58 -1.21
N GLY A 55 4.83 -7.57 0.05
CA GLY A 55 4.31 -8.47 1.09
C GLY A 55 2.83 -8.23 1.40
N THR A 56 2.41 -6.97 1.53
CA THR A 56 1.00 -6.59 1.72
C THR A 56 0.13 -7.02 0.54
N SER A 57 0.65 -6.91 -0.69
CA SER A 57 -0.05 -7.35 -1.90
C SER A 57 -0.27 -8.86 -1.93
N ALA A 58 0.73 -9.65 -1.50
CA ALA A 58 0.60 -11.10 -1.41
C ALA A 58 -0.51 -11.48 -0.41
N ILE A 59 -0.56 -10.83 0.75
CA ILE A 59 -1.64 -11.05 1.74
C ILE A 59 -3.01 -10.72 1.13
N GLN A 60 -3.12 -9.62 0.39
CA GLN A 60 -4.37 -9.21 -0.25
C GLN A 60 -4.84 -10.20 -1.33
N LEU A 61 -3.90 -10.69 -2.16
CA LEU A 61 -4.20 -11.67 -3.21
C LEU A 61 -4.53 -13.05 -2.63
N CYS A 62 -3.79 -13.52 -1.61
CA CYS A 62 -4.09 -14.78 -0.92
C CYS A 62 -5.47 -14.74 -0.24
N ALA A 63 -5.83 -13.60 0.36
CA ALA A 63 -7.17 -13.40 0.91
C ALA A 63 -8.26 -13.53 -0.16
N ALA A 64 -8.00 -13.04 -1.36
CA ALA A 64 -8.97 -13.00 -2.45
C ALA A 64 -9.13 -14.33 -3.21
N LEU A 65 -8.06 -15.12 -3.34
CA LEU A 65 -8.07 -16.36 -4.12
C LEU A 65 -8.68 -17.51 -3.32
N ASP A 66 -8.17 -17.75 -2.11
CA ASP A 66 -8.49 -18.97 -1.34
C ASP A 66 -8.80 -18.67 0.13
N GLY A 67 -8.78 -17.39 0.54
CA GLY A 67 -9.07 -16.98 1.92
C GLY A 67 -8.00 -17.40 2.93
N GLU A 68 -6.84 -17.89 2.49
CA GLU A 68 -5.78 -18.48 3.33
C GLU A 68 -4.97 -17.48 4.17
N CYS A 69 -5.38 -16.21 4.27
CA CYS A 69 -4.71 -15.26 5.17
C CYS A 69 -5.35 -15.28 6.56
N SER A 70 -4.56 -15.30 7.63
CA SER A 70 -5.09 -15.17 8.99
C SER A 70 -5.64 -13.76 9.25
N LYS A 71 -6.50 -13.66 10.27
CA LYS A 71 -7.04 -12.37 10.72
C LYS A 71 -5.92 -11.41 11.16
N ASN A 72 -4.84 -11.93 11.75
CA ASN A 72 -3.68 -11.11 12.14
C ASN A 72 -2.89 -10.60 10.93
N GLN A 73 -2.77 -11.39 9.85
CA GLN A 73 -2.13 -10.95 8.62
C GLN A 73 -2.89 -9.79 7.96
N LEU A 74 -4.23 -9.87 7.93
CA LEU A 74 -5.08 -8.78 7.44
C LEU A 74 -4.97 -7.51 8.31
N ALA A 75 -4.95 -7.67 9.63
CA ALA A 75 -4.78 -6.55 10.55
C ALA A 75 -3.41 -5.88 10.38
N GLY A 76 -2.34 -6.67 10.26
CA GLY A 76 -0.99 -6.16 10.00
C GLY A 76 -0.92 -5.39 8.67
N ALA A 77 -1.48 -5.95 7.61
CA ALA A 77 -1.58 -5.29 6.31
C ALA A 77 -2.38 -3.98 6.38
N ALA A 78 -3.50 -3.96 7.12
CA ALA A 78 -4.30 -2.75 7.30
C ALA A 78 -3.52 -1.64 8.02
N LEU A 79 -2.80 -2.01 9.08
CA LEU A 79 -1.96 -1.10 9.85
C LEU A 79 -0.79 -0.55 9.01
N SER A 80 -0.15 -1.40 8.19
CA SER A 80 0.91 -0.94 7.29
C SER A 80 0.44 0.18 6.37
N TRP A 81 -0.76 0.07 5.79
CA TRP A 81 -1.36 1.15 4.99
C TRP A 81 -1.84 2.33 5.84
N ALA A 82 -2.39 2.09 7.03
CA ALA A 82 -2.89 3.18 7.88
C ALA A 82 -1.75 4.10 8.35
N LEU A 83 -0.58 3.52 8.64
CA LEU A 83 0.60 4.23 9.08
C LEU A 83 1.29 5.03 7.96
N THR A 84 0.98 4.79 6.68
CA THR A 84 1.48 5.67 5.61
C THR A 84 0.74 7.01 5.55
N LEU A 85 -0.48 7.10 6.09
CA LEU A 85 -1.28 8.34 6.03
C LEU A 85 -0.65 9.51 6.81
N PRO A 86 -0.22 9.34 8.08
CA PRO A 86 0.52 10.40 8.78
C PRO A 86 1.80 10.81 8.07
N GLU A 87 2.51 9.85 7.47
CA GLU A 87 3.71 10.12 6.70
C GLU A 87 3.40 10.97 5.47
N TYR A 88 2.36 10.68 4.71
CA TYR A 88 1.96 11.55 3.60
C TYR A 88 1.62 12.97 4.06
N VAL A 89 0.94 13.13 5.19
CA VAL A 89 0.58 14.45 5.74
C VAL A 89 1.83 15.24 6.17
N ASN A 90 2.80 14.57 6.81
CA ASN A 90 4.07 15.16 7.21
C ASN A 90 4.92 15.58 6.00
N GLN A 91 4.68 14.94 4.85
CA GLN A 91 5.45 15.10 3.64
C GLN A 91 4.68 15.85 2.53
N ARG A 92 3.50 16.41 2.86
CA ARG A 92 2.57 17.00 1.88
C ARG A 92 3.20 18.07 0.99
N ASP A 93 4.14 18.84 1.55
CA ASP A 93 4.75 19.97 0.86
C ASP A 93 5.84 19.50 -0.13
N ASP A 94 6.35 18.27 0.05
CA ASP A 94 7.34 17.63 -0.81
C ASP A 94 6.71 16.95 -2.04
N PHE A 95 5.43 16.59 -1.97
CA PHE A 95 4.71 15.96 -3.07
C PHE A 95 4.26 16.97 -4.13
N HIS A 96 4.17 16.52 -5.38
CA HIS A 96 3.25 17.16 -6.33
C HIS A 96 1.81 17.04 -5.79
N THR A 97 1.07 18.14 -5.72
CA THR A 97 -0.27 18.17 -5.11
C THR A 97 -1.23 17.07 -5.61
N PRO A 98 -1.32 16.78 -6.92
CA PRO A 98 -2.15 15.68 -7.41
C PRO A 98 -1.71 14.31 -6.87
N MET A 99 -0.40 14.10 -6.73
CA MET A 99 0.17 12.85 -6.25
C MET A 99 0.05 12.68 -4.73
N PHE A 100 0.05 13.77 -3.98
CA PHE A 100 -0.30 13.75 -2.55
C PHE A 100 -1.71 13.19 -2.36
N PHE A 101 -2.71 13.77 -3.04
CA PHE A 101 -4.09 13.31 -2.92
C PHE A 101 -4.30 11.89 -3.44
N ALA A 102 -3.63 11.52 -4.54
CA ALA A 102 -3.69 10.16 -5.06
C ALA A 102 -3.11 9.13 -4.08
N ASN A 103 -1.94 9.39 -3.49
CA ASN A 103 -1.32 8.47 -2.53
C ASN A 103 -2.09 8.41 -1.21
N ALA A 104 -2.54 9.55 -0.68
CA ALA A 104 -3.34 9.59 0.54
C ALA A 104 -4.69 8.87 0.34
N GLY A 105 -5.35 9.09 -0.80
CA GLY A 105 -6.58 8.40 -1.17
C GLY A 105 -6.38 6.90 -1.32
N MET A 106 -5.30 6.48 -1.99
CA MET A 106 -4.93 5.07 -2.10
C MET A 106 -4.68 4.47 -0.72
N GLY A 107 -3.87 5.10 0.13
CA GLY A 107 -3.60 4.60 1.49
C GLY A 107 -4.87 4.39 2.29
N ALA A 108 -5.77 5.38 2.29
CA ALA A 108 -7.05 5.30 3.00
C ALA A 108 -7.96 4.19 2.43
N ALA A 109 -8.04 4.07 1.11
CA ALA A 109 -8.85 3.05 0.45
C ALA A 109 -8.32 1.63 0.73
N MET A 110 -7.00 1.42 0.66
CA MET A 110 -6.38 0.13 0.93
C MET A 110 -6.56 -0.28 2.39
N THR A 111 -6.38 0.66 3.34
CA THR A 111 -6.70 0.42 4.76
C THR A 111 -8.15 0.00 4.93
N ALA A 112 -9.11 0.73 4.33
CA ALA A 112 -10.53 0.44 4.49
C ALA A 112 -10.92 -0.94 3.94
N VAL A 113 -10.39 -1.32 2.77
CA VAL A 113 -10.64 -2.64 2.16
C VAL A 113 -10.09 -3.76 3.05
N LEU A 114 -8.87 -3.60 3.57
CA LEU A 114 -8.24 -4.58 4.47
C LEU A 114 -8.96 -4.68 5.82
N VAL A 115 -9.41 -3.57 6.39
CA VAL A 115 -10.23 -3.56 7.60
C VAL A 115 -11.55 -4.27 7.37
N LYS A 116 -12.21 -4.03 6.22
CA LYS A 116 -13.45 -4.73 5.89
C LYS A 116 -13.23 -6.25 5.78
N ALA A 117 -12.18 -6.67 5.07
CA ALA A 117 -11.81 -8.08 4.98
C ALA A 117 -11.49 -8.69 6.34
N TRP A 118 -10.82 -7.93 7.22
CA TRP A 118 -10.55 -8.34 8.60
C TRP A 118 -11.82 -8.52 9.44
N MET A 119 -12.79 -7.60 9.31
CA MET A 119 -14.08 -7.68 10.00
C MET A 119 -14.90 -8.87 9.52
N ASP A 120 -14.92 -9.11 8.21
CA ASP A 120 -15.67 -10.20 7.58
C ASP A 120 -15.06 -11.57 7.83
N LYS A 121 -13.77 -11.62 8.17
CA LYS A 121 -13.13 -12.88 8.50
C LYS A 121 -13.62 -13.38 9.85
N ASP A 122 -14.32 -14.52 9.83
CA ASP A 122 -14.71 -15.26 11.01
C ASP A 122 -13.48 -15.53 11.88
N GLY A 123 -13.64 -15.42 13.20
CA GLY A 123 -12.56 -15.55 14.19
C GLY A 123 -11.97 -16.95 14.32
N SER A 124 -12.12 -17.81 13.30
CA SER A 124 -11.61 -19.17 13.30
C SER A 124 -10.11 -19.20 13.00
N LYS A 125 -9.36 -19.22 14.11
CA LYS A 125 -8.00 -19.76 14.34
C LYS A 125 -6.88 -19.27 13.41
#